data_AF-A0A1X7TZX5-F1
#
_entry.id   AF-A0A1X7TZX5-F1
#
_cell.length_a   1.000
_cell.length_b   1.000
_cell.length_c   1.000
_cell.angle_alpha   90.00
_cell.angle_beta   90.00
_cell.angle_gamma   90.00
#
_symmetry.space_group_name_H-M   'P 1'
#
loop_
_entity.id
_entity.type
_entity.pdbx_description
1 polymer ?
#
loop_
_entity_poly.entity_id
_entity_poly.type
_entity_poly.pdbx_seq_one_letter_code
_entity_poly.pdbx_strand_id
1 'polypeptide(L)'
;MRENENRLIISFIKPHKAVTSSFIARWLRTAFEEAGIDSSIFRAHSTRGASASAAARGGVTLEKILKAANYNSESVFERFYHKEVDRAAYGIALINDQNSLEEAMNNTVDI
;
A
#
# COMPACT_ATOMS: atom_id res chain seq x y z
N MET A 1 15.30 12.65 -23.72
CA MET A 1 15.65 11.48 -24.58
C MET A 1 16.38 10.48 -23.70
N ARG A 2 16.05 9.18 -23.75
CA ARG A 2 16.74 8.17 -22.91
C ARG A 2 18.17 8.03 -23.44
N GLU A 3 19.17 8.43 -22.66
CA GLU A 3 20.59 8.43 -23.03
C GLU A 3 21.14 6.99 -23.00
N ASN A 4 20.57 6.10 -23.84
CA ASN A 4 20.91 4.67 -23.94
C ASN A 4 20.46 3.80 -22.74
N GLU A 5 19.43 4.22 -22.00
CA GLU A 5 18.84 3.44 -20.91
C GLU A 5 17.63 2.62 -21.40
N ASN A 6 17.69 1.29 -21.21
CA ASN A 6 16.67 0.34 -21.65
C ASN A 6 15.61 0.05 -20.56
N ARG A 7 15.86 0.45 -19.31
CA ARG A 7 14.89 0.26 -18.23
C ARG A 7 13.69 1.19 -18.40
N LEU A 8 12.51 0.70 -18.02
CA LEU A 8 11.26 1.45 -18.12
C LEU A 8 11.24 2.68 -17.20
N ILE A 9 11.71 2.50 -15.96
CA ILE A 9 11.70 3.54 -14.92
C ILE A 9 13.09 4.18 -14.84
N ILE A 10 13.14 5.47 -15.14
CA ILE A 10 14.35 6.28 -15.23
C ILE A 10 14.21 7.56 -14.41
N SER A 11 15.34 8.17 -14.05
CA SER A 11 15.40 9.46 -13.38
C SER A 11 15.00 10.58 -14.33
N PHE A 12 14.29 11.57 -13.80
CA PHE A 12 13.99 12.81 -14.51
C PHE A 12 15.19 13.79 -14.52
N ILE A 13 16.19 13.56 -13.68
CA ILE A 13 17.41 14.37 -13.60
C ILE A 13 18.43 13.85 -14.63
N LYS A 14 19.05 14.75 -15.40
CA LYS A 14 20.14 14.39 -16.32
C LYS A 14 21.41 13.98 -15.55
N PRO A 15 22.17 12.97 -16.01
CA PRO A 15 21.83 12.05 -17.11
C PRO A 15 20.68 11.11 -16.71
N HIS A 16 19.71 10.90 -17.60
CA HIS A 16 18.44 10.16 -17.35
C HIS A 16 18.64 8.64 -17.17
N LYS A 17 19.34 8.24 -16.10
CA LYS A 17 19.71 6.87 -15.76
C LYS A 17 18.55 6.09 -15.14
N ALA A 18 18.61 4.76 -15.17
CA ALA A 18 17.66 3.93 -14.42
C ALA A 18 17.65 4.26 -12.92
N VAL A 19 16.45 4.25 -12.34
CA VAL A 19 16.30 4.33 -10.89
C VAL A 19 16.52 2.96 -10.24
N THR A 20 17.05 2.97 -9.04
CA THR A 20 17.23 1.75 -8.24
C THR A 20 15.92 1.35 -7.56
N SER A 21 15.86 0.11 -7.07
CA SER A 21 14.77 -0.35 -6.21
C SER A 21 14.63 0.48 -4.93
N SER A 22 15.74 0.99 -4.38
CA SER A 22 15.72 1.84 -3.19
C SER A 22 15.08 3.21 -3.42
N PHE A 23 15.22 3.79 -4.62
CA PHE A 23 14.50 5.00 -5.01
C PHE A 23 12.99 4.76 -5.10
N ILE A 24 12.58 3.70 -5.80
CA ILE A 24 11.17 3.33 -5.92
C ILE A 24 10.57 3.05 -4.53
N ALA A 25 11.30 2.33 -3.67
CA ALA A 25 10.86 2.06 -2.31
C ALA A 25 10.72 3.34 -1.47
N ARG A 26 11.53 4.38 -1.72
CA ARG A 26 11.39 5.68 -1.06
C ARG A 26 10.11 6.38 -1.54
N TRP A 27 9.87 6.44 -2.85
CA TRP A 27 8.65 7.03 -3.40
C TRP A 27 7.38 6.36 -2.85
N LEU A 28 7.38 5.03 -2.72
CA LEU A 28 6.26 4.31 -2.11
C LEU A 28 6.05 4.67 -0.64
N ARG A 29 7.13 4.83 0.15
CA ARG A 29 7.01 5.25 1.56
C ARG A 29 6.47 6.67 1.67
N THR A 30 6.95 7.59 0.84
CA THR A 30 6.43 8.96 0.79
C THR A 30 4.95 8.97 0.44
N ALA A 31 4.53 8.18 -0.56
CA ALA A 31 3.11 8.05 -0.91
C ALA A 31 2.25 7.46 0.23
N PHE A 32 2.82 6.58 1.06
CA PHE A 32 2.13 6.08 2.26
C PHE A 32 1.97 7.17 3.31
N GLU A 33 3.04 7.90 3.62
CA GLU A 33 3.01 9.01 4.57
C GLU A 33 2.00 10.09 4.14
N GLU A 34 1.99 10.46 2.85
CA GLU A 34 1.03 11.39 2.26
C GLU A 34 -0.43 10.90 2.36
N ALA A 35 -0.63 9.58 2.35
CA ALA A 35 -1.94 8.95 2.52
C ALA A 35 -2.31 8.70 4.00
N GLY A 36 -1.51 9.17 4.96
CA GLY A 36 -1.72 8.95 6.40
C GLY A 36 -1.41 7.52 6.87
N ILE A 37 -0.72 6.73 6.05
CA ILE A 37 -0.31 5.36 6.38
C ILE A 37 1.07 5.40 7.04
N ASP A 38 1.19 4.84 8.24
CA ASP A 38 2.46 4.77 8.97
C ASP A 38 3.51 3.94 8.21
N SER A 39 4.51 4.61 7.64
CA SER A 39 5.57 4.01 6.84
C SER A 39 6.64 3.27 7.67
N SER A 40 6.63 3.44 9.00
CA SER A 40 7.48 2.69 9.92
C SER A 40 7.01 1.22 10.03
N ILE A 41 5.69 1.04 9.96
CA ILE A 41 4.99 -0.26 9.98
C ILE A 41 4.86 -0.80 8.54
N PHE A 42 4.30 0.00 7.64
CA PHE A 42 4.03 -0.41 6.26
C PHE A 42 5.12 0.09 5.32
N ARG A 43 5.89 -0.84 4.74
CA ARG A 43 6.99 -0.49 3.83
C ARG A 43 6.61 -0.80 2.39
N ALA A 44 7.48 -0.45 1.44
CA ALA A 44 7.24 -0.69 0.01
C ALA A 44 6.80 -2.14 -0.36
N HIS A 45 7.24 -3.16 0.38
CA HIS A 45 6.82 -4.55 0.12
C HIS A 45 5.38 -4.84 0.57
N SER A 46 4.81 -4.04 1.48
CA SER A 46 3.43 -4.14 1.94
C SER A 46 2.44 -3.96 0.78
N THR A 47 2.79 -3.19 -0.25
CA THR A 47 1.97 -3.03 -1.47
C THR A 47 1.67 -4.38 -2.15
N ARG A 48 2.67 -5.28 -2.23
CA ARG A 48 2.49 -6.61 -2.82
C ARG A 48 1.51 -7.45 -2.00
N GLY A 49 1.64 -7.41 -0.68
CA GLY A 49 0.73 -8.10 0.24
C GLY A 49 -0.70 -7.60 0.15
N ALA A 50 -0.88 -6.27 0.21
CA ALA A 50 -2.18 -5.63 0.12
C ALA A 50 -2.88 -5.94 -1.22
N SER A 51 -2.15 -5.90 -2.34
CA SER A 51 -2.68 -6.25 -3.67
C SER A 51 -3.12 -7.71 -3.76
N ALA A 52 -2.29 -8.64 -3.28
CA ALA A 52 -2.62 -10.06 -3.26
C ALA A 52 -3.83 -10.37 -2.35
N SER A 53 -3.91 -9.74 -1.18
CA SER A 53 -5.09 -9.77 -0.31
C SER A 53 -6.34 -9.21 -0.99
N ALA A 54 -6.22 -8.10 -1.72
CA ALA A 54 -7.34 -7.53 -2.46
C ALA A 54 -7.85 -8.46 -3.57
N ALA A 55 -6.93 -9.12 -4.30
CA ALA A 55 -7.28 -10.13 -5.29
C ALA A 55 -8.02 -11.33 -4.67
N ALA A 56 -7.56 -11.80 -3.50
CA ALA A 56 -8.23 -12.88 -2.77
C ALA A 56 -9.66 -12.48 -2.36
N ARG A 57 -9.84 -11.28 -1.80
CA ARG A 57 -11.18 -10.73 -1.49
C ARG A 57 -12.06 -10.56 -2.72
N GLY A 58 -11.45 -10.32 -3.88
CA GLY A 58 -12.13 -10.26 -5.18
C GLY A 58 -12.47 -11.63 -5.79
N GLY A 59 -12.20 -12.73 -5.09
CA GLY A 59 -12.50 -14.09 -5.56
C GLY A 59 -11.51 -14.65 -6.58
N VAL A 60 -10.34 -14.02 -6.76
CA VAL A 60 -9.28 -14.58 -7.62
C VAL A 60 -8.74 -15.85 -6.97
N THR A 61 -8.61 -16.92 -7.75
CA THR A 61 -8.09 -18.19 -7.23
C THR A 61 -6.68 -18.03 -6.68
N LEU A 62 -6.40 -18.72 -5.59
CA LEU A 62 -5.10 -18.66 -4.93
C LEU A 62 -3.94 -19.00 -5.88
N GLU A 63 -4.09 -20.02 -6.72
CA GLU A 63 -3.08 -20.38 -7.73
C GLU A 63 -2.71 -19.19 -8.63
N LYS A 64 -3.71 -18.42 -9.10
CA LYS A 64 -3.49 -17.23 -9.92
C LYS A 64 -2.79 -16.12 -9.13
N ILE A 65 -3.15 -15.95 -7.86
CA ILE A 65 -2.51 -14.97 -6.98
C ILE A 65 -1.04 -15.34 -6.74
N LEU A 66 -0.74 -16.59 -6.39
CA LEU A 66 0.63 -17.06 -6.15
C LEU A 66 1.48 -16.92 -7.41
N LYS A 67 0.93 -17.27 -8.59
CA LYS A 67 1.59 -17.11 -9.89
C LYS A 67 1.85 -15.63 -10.22
N ALA A 68 0.84 -14.77 -10.09
CA ALA A 68 0.96 -13.35 -10.42
C ALA A 68 1.90 -12.61 -9.45
N ALA A 69 1.85 -12.99 -8.17
CA ALA A 69 2.71 -12.40 -7.16
C ALA A 69 4.12 -13.00 -7.19
N ASN A 70 4.37 -14.14 -7.85
CA ASN A 70 5.62 -14.90 -7.77
C ASN A 70 5.95 -15.39 -6.34
N TYR A 71 4.97 -16.02 -5.69
CA TYR A 71 5.17 -16.70 -4.39
C TYR A 71 5.38 -18.20 -4.61
N ASN A 72 6.40 -18.75 -3.95
CA ASN A 72 6.73 -20.18 -4.04
C ASN A 72 5.95 -21.04 -3.03
N SER A 73 5.16 -20.43 -2.15
CA SER A 73 4.47 -21.12 -1.07
C SER A 73 3.17 -20.42 -0.72
N GLU A 74 2.09 -21.20 -0.72
CA GLU A 74 0.77 -20.83 -0.21
C GLU A 74 0.81 -20.45 1.27
N SER A 75 1.49 -21.24 2.10
CA SER A 75 1.55 -20.98 3.54
C SER A 75 2.25 -19.66 3.88
N VAL A 76 3.20 -19.21 3.05
CA VAL A 76 3.80 -17.87 3.18
C VAL A 76 2.79 -16.79 2.84
N PHE A 77 1.99 -16.98 1.79
CA PHE A 77 0.92 -16.04 1.44
C PHE A 77 -0.12 -15.98 2.56
N GLU A 78 -0.69 -17.10 2.98
CA GLU A 78 -1.72 -17.13 4.03
C GLU A 78 -1.23 -16.52 5.34
N ARG A 79 -0.04 -16.89 5.80
CA ARG A 79 0.48 -16.45 7.11
C ARG A 79 0.85 -14.97 7.14
N PHE A 80 1.53 -14.48 6.10
CA PHE A 80 2.15 -13.16 6.13
C PHE A 80 1.37 -12.11 5.34
N TYR A 81 0.63 -12.53 4.32
CA TYR A 81 0.10 -11.62 3.31
C TYR A 81 -1.40 -11.68 3.12
N HIS A 82 -2.10 -12.76 3.52
CA HIS A 82 -3.55 -12.81 3.57
C HIS A 82 -4.01 -12.10 4.85
N LYS A 83 -4.41 -10.84 4.70
CA LYS A 83 -4.96 -10.02 5.77
C LYS A 83 -6.42 -9.77 5.44
N GLU A 84 -7.30 -10.54 6.07
CA GLU A 84 -8.73 -10.30 6.02
C GLU A 84 -9.04 -8.98 6.72
N VAL A 85 -9.98 -8.24 6.14
CA VAL A 85 -10.48 -7.01 6.74
C VAL A 85 -11.69 -7.40 7.56
N ASP A 86 -11.61 -7.24 8.88
CA ASP A 86 -12.79 -7.32 9.73
C ASP A 86 -13.72 -6.15 9.38
N ARG A 87 -14.80 -6.46 8.67
CA ARG A 87 -15.78 -5.46 8.22
C ARG A 87 -16.49 -4.78 9.39
N ALA A 88 -16.69 -5.49 10.51
CA ALA A 88 -17.33 -4.92 11.68
C ALA A 88 -16.39 -3.90 12.34
N ALA A 89 -15.13 -4.29 12.56
CA ALA A 89 -14.12 -3.38 13.10
C ALA A 89 -13.88 -2.15 12.18
N TYR A 90 -13.87 -2.36 10.86
CA TYR A 90 -13.78 -1.27 9.89
C TYR A 90 -14.97 -0.31 9.96
N GLY A 91 -16.20 -0.83 10.03
CA GLY A 91 -17.41 0.00 10.17
C GLY A 91 -17.39 0.82 11.46
N ILE A 92 -16.98 0.22 12.58
CA ILE A 92 -16.83 0.91 13.87
C ILE A 92 -15.78 2.03 13.76
N ALA A 93 -14.63 1.76 13.13
CA ALA A 93 -13.59 2.76 12.95
C ALA A 93 -14.06 3.98 12.16
N LEU A 94 -14.84 3.78 11.09
CA LEU A 94 -15.41 4.87 10.30
C LEU A 94 -16.39 5.72 11.12
N ILE A 95 -17.27 5.08 11.89
CA ILE A 95 -18.23 5.80 12.75
C ILE A 95 -17.50 6.65 13.79
N ASN A 96 -16.47 6.08 14.42
CA ASN A 96 -15.68 6.80 15.41
C ASN A 96 -14.93 8.00 14.83
N ASP A 97 -14.40 7.87 13.60
CA ASP A 97 -13.71 8.96 12.92
C ASP A 97 -14.66 10.14 12.63
N GLN A 98 -15.87 9.86 12.12
CA GLN A 98 -16.90 10.88 11.91
C GLN A 98 -17.28 11.61 13.21
N ASN A 99 -17.48 10.87 14.29
CA ASN A 99 -17.81 11.46 15.59
C ASN A 99 -16.68 12.37 16.10
N SER A 100 -15.42 11.99 15.88
CA SER A 100 -14.27 12.80 16.30
C SER A 100 -14.15 14.13 15.53
N LEU A 101 -14.54 14.14 14.25
CA LEU A 101 -14.62 15.35 13.43
C LEU A 101 -15.77 16.26 13.89
N GLU A 102 -16.93 15.68 14.24
CA GLU A 102 -18.06 16.44 14.77
C GLU A 102 -17.74 17.08 16.14
N GLU A 103 -17.11 16.35 17.06
CA GLU A 103 -16.66 16.91 18.35
C GLU A 103 -15.62 18.03 18.16
N ALA A 104 -14.67 17.86 17.24
CA ALA A 104 -13.68 18.89 16.93
C ALA A 104 -14.31 20.16 16.34
N MET A 105 -15.32 20.00 15.47
CA MET A 105 -16.08 21.12 14.92
C MET A 105 -16.90 21.84 16.00
N ASN A 106 -17.58 21.11 16.87
CA ASN A 106 -18.41 21.71 17.92
C ASN A 106 -17.58 22.48 18.95
N ASN A 107 -16.42 21.95 19.37
CA ASN A 107 -15.51 22.65 20.28
C ASN A 107 -14.84 23.90 19.68
N THR A 108 -14.85 24.07 18.36
CA THR A 108 -14.26 25.24 17.69
C THR A 108 -15.28 26.38 17.52
N VAL A 109 -16.59 26.09 17.60
CA VAL A 109 -17.67 27.07 17.45
C VAL A 109 -18.06 27.74 18.78
N ASP A 110 -17.65 27.16 19.91
CA ASP A 110 -17.92 27.67 21.27
C ASP A 110 -16.81 28.60 21.85
N ILE A 111 -15.90 29.12 21.01
CA ILE A 111 -14.89 30.15 21.35
C ILE A 111 -15.11 31.40 20.49
#